data_AF-A0A4U0SHA3-F1
#
_entry.id   AF-A0A4U0SHA3-F1
#
_cell.length_a   1.000
_cell.length_b   1.000
_cell.length_c   1.000
_cell.angle_alpha   90.00
_cell.angle_beta   90.00
_cell.angle_gamma   90.00
#
_symmetry.space_group_name_H-M   'P 1'
#
loop_
_entity.id
_entity.type
_entity.pdbx_description
1 polymer ?
#
loop_
_entity_poly.entity_id
_entity_poly.type
_entity_poly.pdbx_seq_one_letter_code
_entity_poly.pdbx_strand_id
1 'polypeptide(L)' 'MKILACTTAVLILVVAGFLYYLYNQLNGNIHTAAISTKSAGVEKKDAFGRSPINILVVGSDSRSSKADCSLGGACGA' A
#
# COMPACT_ATOMS: atom_id res chain seq x y z
N MET A 1 -1.49 44.25 8.65
CA MET A 1 -0.82 42.93 8.74
C MET A 1 -1.63 41.85 9.49
N LYS A 2 -2.43 42.19 10.52
CA LYS A 2 -3.23 41.20 11.29
C LYS A 2 -4.24 40.39 10.47
N ILE A 3 -5.00 41.04 9.59
CA ILE A 3 -6.02 40.37 8.76
C ILE A 3 -5.36 39.34 7.84
N LEU A 4 -4.24 39.72 7.19
CA LEU A 4 -3.47 38.83 6.34
C LEU A 4 -2.96 37.60 7.11
N ALA A 5 -2.45 37.80 8.33
CA ALA A 5 -1.99 36.70 9.17
C ALA A 5 -3.15 35.75 9.56
N CYS A 6 -4.32 36.29 9.92
CA CYS A 6 -5.50 35.49 10.23
C CYS A 6 -6.01 34.72 9.01
N THR A 7 -6.09 35.35 7.84
CA THR A 7 -6.54 34.69 6.61
C THR A 7 -5.61 33.56 6.21
N THR A 8 -4.29 33.78 6.28
CA THR A 8 -3.30 32.75 5.96
C THR A 8 -3.35 31.60 6.97
N ALA A 9 -3.52 31.89 8.27
CA ALA A 9 -3.66 30.86 9.28
C ALA A 9 -4.90 29.98 9.04
N VAL A 10 -6.05 30.60 8.72
CA VAL A 10 -7.28 29.85 8.39
C VAL A 10 -7.10 29.01 7.14
N LEU A 11 -6.47 29.55 6.09
CA LEU A 11 -6.17 28.80 4.86
C LEU A 11 -5.32 27.56 5.13
N ILE A 12 -4.27 27.69 5.94
CA ILE A 12 -3.40 26.56 6.31
C ILE A 12 -4.20 25.50 7.05
N LEU A 13 -5.05 25.88 8.01
CA LEU A 13 -5.88 24.94 8.76
C LEU A 13 -6.87 24.21 7.86
N VAL A 14 -7.50 24.91 6.90
CA VAL A 14 -8.41 24.29 5.92
C VAL A 14 -7.66 23.27 5.06
N VAL A 15 -6.49 23.63 4.51
CA VAL A 15 -5.69 22.72 3.68
C VAL A 15 -5.22 21.51 4.48
N ALA A 16 -4.70 21.71 5.69
CA ALA A 16 -4.24 20.63 6.55
C ALA A 16 -5.39 19.68 6.93
N GLY A 17 -6.56 20.24 7.29
CA GLY A 17 -7.76 19.45 7.59
C GLY A 17 -8.22 18.63 6.39
N PHE A 18 -8.19 19.21 5.18
CA PHE A 18 -8.55 18.50 3.95
C PHE A 18 -7.56 17.38 3.62
N LEU A 19 -6.26 17.61 3.75
CA LEU A 19 -5.23 16.57 3.57
C LEU A 19 -5.41 15.42 4.57
N TYR A 20 -5.70 15.74 5.84
CA TYR A 20 -5.97 14.73 6.86
C TYR A 20 -7.22 13.91 6.53
N TYR A 21 -8.30 14.55 6.09
CA TYR A 21 -9.52 13.88 5.66
C TYR A 21 -9.24 12.90 4.51
N LEU A 22 -8.52 13.35 3.48
CA LEU A 22 -8.12 12.49 2.35
C LEU A 22 -7.26 11.32 2.80
N TYR A 23 -6.25 11.56 3.65
CA TYR A 23 -5.42 10.51 4.21
C TYR A 23 -6.26 9.47 4.94
N ASN A 24 -7.20 9.89 5.79
CA ASN A 24 -8.05 8.96 6.54
C ASN A 24 -9.01 8.18 5.62
N GLN A 25 -9.58 8.83 4.61
CA GLN A 25 -10.45 8.16 3.62
C GLN A 25 -9.71 7.14 2.76
N LEU A 26 -8.50 7.48 2.30
CA LEU A 26 -7.69 6.57 1.50
C LEU A 26 -7.18 5.41 2.35
N ASN A 27 -6.63 5.70 3.53
CA ASN A 27 -6.03 4.68 4.40
C ASN A 27 -7.09 3.72 4.96
N GLY A 28 -8.31 4.20 5.26
CA GLY A 28 -9.41 3.37 5.73
C GLY A 28 -9.93 2.35 4.69
N ASN A 29 -9.57 2.51 3.42
CA ASN A 29 -9.97 1.63 2.32
C ASN A 29 -8.86 0.65 1.88
N ILE A 30 -7.68 0.69 2.52
CA ILE A 30 -6.58 -0.23 2.21
C ILE A 30 -6.78 -1.51 3.03
N HIS A 31 -7.14 -2.60 2.34
CA HIS A 31 -7.24 -3.91 2.94
C HIS A 31 -5.95 -4.71 2.73
N THR A 32 -5.28 -5.08 3.81
CA THR A 32 -4.12 -5.96 3.78
C THR A 32 -4.53 -7.39 4.10
N ALA A 33 -4.11 -8.34 3.27
CA ALA A 33 -4.16 -9.76 3.60
C ALA A 33 -2.83 -10.17 4.24
N ALA A 34 -2.90 -10.98 5.30
CA ALA A 34 -1.69 -11.57 5.87
C ALA A 34 -1.08 -12.56 4.86
N ILE A 35 0.17 -12.33 4.46
CA ILE A 35 0.94 -13.30 3.68
C ILE A 35 1.74 -14.15 4.67
N SER A 36 1.12 -15.20 5.18
CA SER A 36 1.74 -16.18 6.07
C SER A 36 1.42 -17.59 5.61
N THR A 37 2.29 -18.54 5.94
CA THR A 37 2.04 -19.99 5.73
C THR A 37 0.78 -20.46 6.47
N LYS A 38 0.34 -19.75 7.51
CA LYS A 38 -0.93 -20.00 8.22
C LYS A 38 -2.17 -19.49 7.48
N SER A 39 -1.99 -18.52 6.57
CA SER A 39 -3.04 -17.93 5.75
C SER A 39 -3.20 -18.65 4.41
N ALA A 40 -2.19 -19.43 4.01
CA ALA A 40 -2.33 -20.40 2.94
C ALA A 40 -3.34 -21.48 3.35
N GLY A 41 -4.23 -21.87 2.44
CA GLY A 41 -5.20 -22.92 2.69
C GLY A 41 -4.53 -24.23 3.14
N VAL A 42 -5.25 -25.04 3.92
CA VAL A 42 -4.75 -26.36 4.33
C VAL A 42 -4.79 -27.30 3.13
N GLU A 43 -3.62 -27.82 2.78
CA GLU A 43 -3.48 -28.78 1.69
C GLU A 43 -4.24 -30.08 1.99
N LYS A 44 -5.08 -30.51 1.05
CA LYS A 44 -5.75 -31.81 1.13
C LYS A 44 -4.87 -32.84 0.44
N LYS A 45 -4.46 -33.87 1.19
CA LYS A 45 -3.71 -35.00 0.63
C LYS A 45 -4.51 -35.73 -0.45
N ASP A 46 -3.81 -36.17 -1.48
CA ASP A 46 -4.39 -37.06 -2.49
C ASP A 46 -4.65 -38.47 -1.93
N ALA A 47 -5.29 -39.33 -2.71
CA ALA A 47 -5.58 -40.72 -2.31
C ALA A 47 -4.32 -41.57 -2.07
N PHE A 48 -3.14 -41.10 -2.50
CA PHE A 48 -1.85 -41.76 -2.33
C PHE A 48 -1.03 -41.15 -1.18
N GLY A 49 -1.60 -40.22 -0.40
CA GLY A 49 -0.97 -39.61 0.76
C GLY A 49 0.03 -38.48 0.44
N ARG A 50 0.12 -38.03 -0.82
CA ARG A 50 0.99 -36.93 -1.23
C ARG A 50 0.33 -35.61 -0.91
N SER A 51 1.13 -34.64 -0.44
CA SER A 51 0.66 -33.27 -0.22
C SER A 51 0.92 -32.44 -1.48
N PRO A 52 -0.07 -31.71 -2.02
CA PRO A 52 0.17 -30.66 -3.00
C PRO A 52 1.02 -29.53 -2.38
N ILE A 53 1.63 -28.72 -3.26
CA ILE A 53 2.42 -27.54 -2.90
C ILE A 53 1.71 -26.30 -3.45
N ASN A 54 1.30 -25.39 -2.56
CA ASN A 54 0.81 -24.07 -2.91
C ASN A 54 1.97 -23.10 -3.20
N ILE A 55 2.00 -22.54 -4.41
CA ILE A 55 2.99 -21.52 -4.82
C ILE A 55 2.27 -20.17 -4.95
N LEU A 56 2.67 -19.18 -4.15
CA LEU A 56 2.22 -17.80 -4.28
C LEU A 56 3.24 -17.02 -5.12
N VAL A 57 2.81 -16.50 -6.26
CA VAL A 57 3.62 -15.62 -7.12
C VAL A 57 3.08 -14.19 -6.98
N VAL A 58 3.89 -13.29 -6.43
CA VAL A 58 3.58 -11.86 -6.32
C VAL A 58 4.60 -11.09 -7.14
N GLY A 59 4.13 -10.28 -8.08
CA GLY A 59 4.96 -9.28 -8.76
C GLY A 59 4.76 -7.91 -8.11
N SER A 60 5.83 -7.22 -7.74
CA SER A 60 5.74 -5.80 -7.38
C SER A 60 5.60 -4.98 -8.65
N ASP A 61 4.58 -4.13 -8.71
CA ASP A 61 4.44 -3.13 -9.76
C ASP A 61 5.41 -1.95 -9.57
N SER A 62 5.93 -1.76 -8.35
CA SER A 62 6.94 -0.74 -8.05
C SER A 62 8.34 -1.11 -8.54
N ARG A 63 9.06 -0.11 -9.07
CA ARG A 63 10.49 -0.16 -9.40
C ARG A 63 11.24 0.81 -8.49
N SER A 64 11.45 0.40 -7.24
CA SER A 64 11.99 1.28 -6.19
C SER A 64 13.48 1.08 -5.90
N SER A 65 14.12 0.03 -6.45
CA SER A 65 15.56 -0.16 -6.32
C SER A 65 16.35 0.50 -7.45
N LYS A 66 17.63 0.83 -7.19
CA LYS A 66 18.53 1.43 -8.20
C LYS A 66 18.70 0.53 -9.44
N ALA A 67 18.68 -0.79 -9.24
CA ALA A 67 18.74 -1.76 -10.32
C ALA A 67 17.44 -1.74 -11.15
N ASP A 68 16.28 -1.70 -10.49
CA ASP A 68 14.98 -1.71 -11.18
C ASP A 68 14.71 -0.41 -11.94
N CYS A 69 15.18 0.72 -11.41
CA CYS A 69 15.10 2.01 -12.09
C CYS A 69 15.92 2.04 -13.40
N SER A 70 17.01 1.27 -13.47
CA SER A 70 17.81 1.16 -14.70
C SER A 70 17.08 0.44 -15.84
N LEU A 71 16.05 -0.35 -15.51
CA LEU A 71 15.21 -1.09 -16.46
C LEU A 71 14.11 -0.19 -17.09
N GLY A 72 14.09 1.11 -16.78
CA GLY A 72 13.14 2.10 -17.32
C GLY A 72 11.77 2.11 -16.62
N GLY A 73 10.86 3.00 -17.04
CA GLY A 73 9.51 3.12 -16.46
C GLY A 73 9.44 3.98 -15.18
N ALA A 74 8.40 3.77 -14.36
CA ALA A 74 8.19 4.52 -13.12
C ALA A 74 9.19 4.09 -12.03
N CYS A 75 10.34 4.78 -11.98
CA CYS A 75 11.22 4.76 -10.82
C CYS A 75 10.54 5.54 -9.70
N GLY A 76 10.31 4.93 -8.54
CA GLY A 76 9.57 5.53 -7.43
C GLY A 76 10.00 6.98 -7.19
N ALA A 77 9.10 7.91 -7.51
CA ALA A 77 9.28 9.35 -7.28
C ALA A 77 9.07 9.69 -5.81
#